data_AF-A0A968KKB9-F1
#
_entry.id   AF-A0A968KKB9-F1
#
_cell.length_a   1.000
_cell.length_b   1.000
_cell.length_c   1.000
_cell.angle_alpha   90.00
_cell.angle_beta   90.00
_cell.angle_gamma   90.00
#
_symmetry.space_group_name_H-M   'P 1'
#
loop_
_entity.id
_entity.type
_entity.pdbx_description
1 polymer ?
#
loop_
_entity_poly.entity_id
_entity_poly.type
_entity_poly.pdbx_seq_one_letter_code
_entity_poly.pdbx_strand_id
1 'polypeptide(L)'
;MYNVAYVDDNKCIAEKGCRLCIMYCPEADTILLDQDKMKAVVITNRCKGCELCKVVCSTHHAISMHPVDSTTGKVMLGEKETEAAGLGQAYQG
;
A
#
# COMPACT_ATOMS: atom_id res chain seq x y z
N MET A 1 -11.60 6.94 -7.39
CA MET A 1 -10.19 6.50 -7.45
C MET A 1 -9.76 6.26 -6.02
N TYR A 2 -9.29 5.07 -5.67
CA TYR A 2 -8.83 4.78 -4.30
C TYR A 2 -7.34 4.47 -4.32
N ASN A 3 -6.64 4.86 -3.26
CA ASN A 3 -5.22 4.58 -3.11
C ASN A 3 -5.03 3.14 -2.63
N VAL A 4 -4.02 2.47 -3.17
CA VAL A 4 -3.60 1.14 -2.72
C VAL A 4 -2.33 1.23 -1.90
N ALA A 5 -2.12 0.23 -1.04
CA ALA A 5 -0.89 0.14 -0.28
C ALA A 5 0.30 -0.24 -1.21
N TYR A 6 1.42 0.42 -0.98
CA TYR A 6 2.72 0.12 -1.57
C TYR A 6 3.72 -0.16 -0.44
N VAL A 7 4.55 -1.17 -0.62
CA VAL A 7 5.61 -1.54 0.33
C VAL A 7 6.96 -1.11 -0.25
N ASP A 8 7.70 -0.31 0.50
CA ASP A 8 9.08 0.04 0.21
C ASP A 8 10.02 -1.08 0.69
N ASP A 9 10.59 -1.81 -0.27
CA ASP A 9 11.51 -2.94 -0.03
C ASP A 9 12.72 -2.54 0.84
N ASN A 10 13.16 -1.27 0.79
CA ASN A 10 14.31 -0.79 1.57
C ASN A 10 13.98 -0.62 3.05
N LYS A 11 12.71 -0.37 3.38
CA LYS A 11 12.24 -0.14 4.76
C LYS A 11 11.58 -1.36 5.37
N CYS A 12 11.00 -2.22 4.54
CA CYS A 12 10.34 -3.44 4.98
C CYS A 12 11.38 -4.37 5.62
N ILE A 13 11.07 -4.89 6.81
CA ILE A 13 11.93 -5.82 7.57
C ILE A 13 11.31 -7.23 7.65
N ALA A 14 10.54 -7.62 6.64
CA ALA A 14 9.90 -8.93 6.61
C ALA A 14 10.95 -10.07 6.58
N GLU A 15 12.14 -9.85 6.05
CA GLU A 15 13.26 -10.79 6.11
C GLU A 15 13.72 -11.07 7.55
N LYS A 16 13.45 -10.15 8.49
CA LYS A 16 13.73 -10.30 9.93
C LYS A 16 12.55 -10.90 10.71
N GLY A 17 11.49 -11.33 10.02
CA GLY A 17 10.33 -12.02 10.62
C GLY A 17 9.11 -11.14 10.89
N CYS A 18 9.10 -9.85 10.54
CA CYS A 18 7.90 -9.01 10.73
C CYS A 18 6.74 -9.43 9.79
N ARG A 19 5.56 -9.73 10.33
CA ARG A 19 4.37 -10.15 9.56
C ARG A 19 3.09 -9.38 9.90
N LEU A 20 3.19 -8.28 10.64
CA LEU A 20 2.01 -7.56 11.16
C LEU A 20 1.07 -7.09 10.05
N CYS A 21 1.58 -6.48 8.98
CA CYS A 21 0.74 -6.02 7.87
C CYS A 21 -0.03 -7.16 7.18
N ILE A 22 0.57 -8.35 7.08
CA ILE A 22 -0.07 -9.55 6.51
C ILE A 22 -1.20 -10.03 7.42
N MET A 23 -0.93 -10.13 8.74
CA MET A 23 -1.91 -10.64 9.71
C MET A 23 -3.09 -9.69 9.96
N TYR A 24 -2.85 -8.37 9.88
CA TYR A 24 -3.86 -7.36 10.14
C TYR A 24 -4.62 -6.90 8.89
N CYS A 25 -4.24 -7.36 7.69
CA CYS A 25 -5.01 -7.02 6.51
C CYS A 25 -6.41 -7.65 6.61
N PRO A 26 -7.49 -6.86 6.58
CA PRO A 26 -8.85 -7.41 6.71
C PRO A 26 -9.26 -8.21 5.47
N GLU A 27 -8.60 -7.99 4.34
CA GLU A 27 -8.79 -8.73 3.12
C GLU A 27 -7.74 -9.85 3.04
N ALA A 28 -8.18 -11.10 3.19
CA ALA A 28 -7.33 -12.28 3.06
C ALA A 28 -6.50 -12.22 1.79
N ASP A 29 -5.29 -12.78 1.73
CA ASP A 29 -4.41 -12.86 0.55
C ASP A 29 -4.13 -11.52 -0.20
N THR A 30 -4.28 -10.38 0.47
CA THR A 30 -3.99 -9.06 -0.13
C THR A 30 -2.54 -8.64 0.07
N ILE A 31 -1.95 -9.01 1.20
CA ILE A 31 -0.55 -8.76 1.48
C ILE A 31 0.10 -10.12 1.71
N LEU A 32 1.10 -10.44 0.91
CA LEU A 32 1.79 -11.72 0.94
C LEU A 32 3.28 -11.50 1.23
N LEU A 33 3.95 -12.55 1.66
CA LEU A 33 5.41 -12.57 1.69
C LEU A 33 5.90 -13.03 0.31
N ASP A 34 6.63 -12.16 -0.38
CA ASP A 34 7.44 -12.56 -1.53
C ASP A 34 8.59 -13.44 -1.01
N GLN A 35 8.61 -14.71 -1.41
CA GLN A 35 9.58 -15.70 -0.92
C GLN A 35 10.99 -15.49 -1.52
N ASP A 36 11.09 -14.84 -2.68
CA ASP A 36 12.37 -14.59 -3.34
C ASP A 36 13.06 -13.37 -2.72
N LYS A 37 12.30 -12.30 -2.48
CA LYS A 37 12.82 -11.06 -1.89
C LYS A 37 12.80 -11.05 -0.36
N MET A 38 11.99 -11.93 0.24
CA MET A 38 11.64 -11.90 1.66
C MET A 38 11.05 -10.56 2.11
N LYS A 39 10.28 -9.91 1.23
CA LYS A 39 9.59 -8.63 1.48
C LYS A 39 8.07 -8.82 1.43
N ALA A 40 7.33 -7.95 2.11
CA ALA A 40 5.88 -7.94 1.96
C ALA A 40 5.51 -7.33 0.60
N VAL A 41 4.57 -7.94 -0.11
CA VAL A 41 4.07 -7.47 -1.40
C VAL A 41 2.55 -7.31 -1.34
N VAL A 42 2.03 -6.25 -1.94
CA VAL A 42 0.59 -5.97 -2.00
C VAL A 42 0.03 -6.39 -3.35
N ILE A 43 -1.03 -7.19 -3.33
CA ILE A 43 -1.79 -7.55 -4.51
C ILE A 43 -2.79 -6.42 -4.79
N THR A 44 -2.43 -5.52 -5.71
CA THR A 44 -3.09 -4.23 -5.91
C THR A 44 -4.57 -4.33 -6.25
N ASN A 45 -4.98 -5.34 -7.02
CA ASN A 45 -6.38 -5.58 -7.39
C ASN A 45 -7.27 -6.07 -6.22
N ARG A 46 -6.67 -6.44 -5.08
CA ARG A 46 -7.40 -6.89 -3.88
C ARG A 46 -7.36 -5.87 -2.75
N CYS A 47 -6.36 -4.99 -2.76
CA CYS A 47 -6.28 -3.89 -1.80
C CYS A 47 -7.55 -3.02 -1.85
N LYS A 48 -8.18 -2.79 -0.69
CA LYS A 48 -9.36 -1.93 -0.55
C LYS A 48 -9.05 -0.51 -0.09
N GLY A 49 -7.77 -0.17 0.06
CA GLY A 49 -7.35 1.16 0.51
C GLY A 49 -7.72 1.50 1.96
N CYS A 50 -7.93 0.51 2.84
CA CYS A 50 -8.35 0.72 4.23
C CYS A 50 -7.28 1.30 5.17
N GLU A 51 -6.03 1.44 4.69
CA GLU A 51 -4.87 1.96 5.43
C GLU A 51 -4.44 1.21 6.71
N LEU A 52 -5.13 0.14 7.12
CA LEU A 52 -4.79 -0.57 8.36
C LEU A 52 -3.35 -1.12 8.36
N CYS A 53 -2.89 -1.62 7.21
CA CYS A 53 -1.50 -2.08 7.04
C CYS A 53 -0.47 -0.96 7.26
N LYS A 54 -0.76 0.28 6.85
CA LYS A 54 0.08 1.47 7.08
C LYS A 54 0.12 1.83 8.57
N VAL A 55 -1.02 1.76 9.26
CA VAL A 55 -1.11 2.01 10.70
C VAL A 55 -0.28 1.01 11.51
N VAL A 56 -0.38 -0.29 11.20
CA VAL A 56 0.38 -1.32 11.93
C VAL A 56 1.87 -1.36 11.55
N CYS A 57 2.25 -0.79 10.40
CA CYS A 57 3.65 -0.61 10.00
C CYS A 57 4.26 0.67 10.60
N SER A 58 3.97 0.95 11.87
CA SER A 58 4.33 2.19 12.56
C SER A 58 5.79 2.26 13.02
N THR A 59 6.52 1.15 13.09
CA THR A 59 7.93 1.16 13.54
C THR A 59 8.90 1.52 12.42
N HIS A 60 8.68 0.98 11.22
CA HIS A 60 9.60 1.13 10.09
C HIS A 60 9.03 1.97 8.95
N HIS A 61 7.73 2.31 9.02
CA HIS A 61 7.05 3.15 8.03
C HIS A 61 7.31 2.71 6.58
N ALA A 62 7.27 1.39 6.36
CA ALA A 62 7.54 0.80 5.05
C ALA A 62 6.35 0.84 4.10
N ILE A 63 5.16 1.22 4.58
CA ILE A 63 3.93 1.22 3.79
C ILE A 63 3.45 2.64 3.56
N SER A 64 3.11 2.95 2.31
CA SER A 64 2.50 4.20 1.87
C SER A 64 1.31 3.93 0.96
N MET A 65 0.41 4.91 0.79
CA MET A 65 -0.81 4.76 0.02
C MET A 65 -0.71 5.59 -1.25
N HIS A 66 -0.88 4.96 -2.41
CA HIS A 66 -0.66 5.60 -3.71
C HIS A 66 -1.79 5.29 -4.69
N PRO A 67 -2.09 6.20 -5.63
CA PRO A 67 -3.06 5.92 -6.68
C PRO A 67 -2.56 4.80 -7.60
N VAL A 68 -3.51 4.05 -8.16
CA VAL A 68 -3.26 3.07 -9.23
C VAL A 68 -3.71 3.60 -10.57
N ASP A 69 -2.93 3.30 -11.60
CA ASP A 69 -3.32 3.51 -12.98
C ASP A 69 -4.48 2.58 -13.35
N SER A 70 -5.59 3.17 -13.79
CA SER A 70 -6.82 2.44 -14.13
C SER A 70 -6.68 1.55 -15.37
N THR A 71 -5.66 1.77 -16.21
CA THR A 71 -5.46 1.02 -17.45
C THR A 71 -4.46 -0.12 -17.26
N THR A 72 -3.41 0.09 -16.47
CA THR A 72 -2.28 -0.83 -16.30
C THR A 72 -2.26 -1.54 -14.95
N GLY A 73 -3.04 -1.08 -13.95
CA GLY A 73 -3.07 -1.61 -12.59
C GLY A 73 -1.79 -1.35 -11.78
N LYS A 74 -0.86 -0.54 -12.33
CA LYS A 74 0.41 -0.21 -11.68
C LYS A 74 0.22 0.92 -10.67
N VAL A 75 0.95 0.83 -9.56
CA VAL A 75 1.03 1.89 -8.56
C VAL A 75 1.82 3.08 -9.13
N MET A 76 1.28 4.29 -9.03
CA MET A 76 1.97 5.50 -9.44
C MET A 76 2.78 6.08 -8.27
N LEU A 77 4.11 6.06 -8.38
CA LEU A 77 5.04 6.59 -7.38
C LEU A 77 5.63 7.91 -7.91
N GLY A 78 5.30 9.06 -7.29
CA GLY A 78 5.83 10.39 -7.67
C GLY A 78 4.78 11.51 -7.75
N GLU A 79 5.23 12.73 -8.10
CA GLU A 79 4.57 14.07 -8.01
C GLU A 79 3.10 14.20 -8.48
N LYS A 80 2.55 13.17 -9.14
CA LYS A 80 1.13 13.01 -9.47
C LYS A 80 0.22 12.66 -8.26
N GLU A 81 0.76 12.53 -7.05
CA GLU A 81 -0.05 12.55 -5.81
C GLU A 81 -0.88 13.83 -5.70
N THR A 82 -0.39 14.95 -6.24
CA THR A 82 -1.01 16.28 -6.10
C THR A 82 -2.23 16.52 -7.00
N GLU A 83 -2.22 16.04 -8.25
CA GLU A 83 -3.34 16.24 -9.18
C GLU A 83 -4.57 15.38 -8.82
N ALA A 84 -4.37 14.15 -8.32
CA ALA A 84 -5.47 13.29 -7.89
C ALA A 84 -6.09 13.72 -6.55
N ALA A 85 -5.29 14.28 -5.63
CA ALA A 85 -5.77 14.82 -4.36
C ALA A 85 -6.57 16.14 -4.53
N GLY A 86 -6.29 16.92 -5.58
CA GLY A 86 -7.01 18.16 -5.88
C GLY A 86 -8.49 17.97 -6.25
N LEU A 87 -8.86 16.81 -6.82
CA LEU A 87 -10.25 16.51 -7.18
C LEU A 87 -11.12 16.11 -5.97
N GLY A 88 -10.50 15.78 -4.82
CA GLY A 88 -11.21 15.45 -3.58
C GLY A 88 -11.69 16.67 -2.79
N GLN A 89 -11.28 17.88 -3.17
CA GLN A 89 -11.65 19.13 -2.49
C GLN A 89 -12.93 19.78 -3.06
N ALA A 90 -13.51 19.21 -4.13
CA ALA A 90 -14.71 19.76 -4.77
C ALA A 90 -16.03 19.53 -4.00
N TYR A 91 -15.99 18.85 -2.84
CA TYR A 91 -17.17 18.53 -2.02
C TYR A 91 -17.11 19.02 -0.57
N GLN A 92 -16.25 19.99 -0.27
CA GLN A 92 -16.37 20.78 0.95
C GLN A 92 -17.23 22.00 0.61
N GLY A 93 -18.55 21.75 0.47
CA GLY A 93 -19.57 22.80 0.54
C GLY A 93 -19.80 23.24 1.98
#